data_AF-A0A662V651-F1
#
_entry.id   AF-A0A662V651-F1
#
_cell.length_a   1.000
_cell.length_b   1.000
_cell.length_c   1.000
_cell.angle_alpha   90.00
_cell.angle_beta   90.00
_cell.angle_gamma   90.00
#
_symmetry.space_group_name_H-M   'P 1'
#
loop_
_entity.id
_entity.type
_entity.pdbx_description
1 polymer ?
#
loop_
_entity_poly.entity_id
_entity_poly.type
_entity_poly.pdbx_seq_one_letter_code
_entity_poly.pdbx_strand_id
1 'polypeptide(L)'
;MKRRMEVPEPVVKKPRLLKYAGVDPGTRRGRGFSIGELREAGISVDEARRLGIPMDKRRRSVHGWNVEALRRYLESLRGGRETGSEARSS
;
A
#
# COMPACT_ATOMS: atom_id res chain seq x y z
N MET A 1 -10.13 19.42 -10.01
CA MET A 1 -9.57 18.17 -10.57
C MET A 1 -8.91 17.38 -9.44
N LYS A 2 -9.50 16.29 -8.91
CA LYS A 2 -8.77 15.43 -7.96
C LYS A 2 -7.69 14.70 -8.75
N ARG A 3 -6.42 14.96 -8.45
CA ARG A 3 -5.29 14.19 -8.98
C ARG A 3 -5.51 12.74 -8.51
N ARG A 4 -6.05 11.88 -9.39
CA ARG A 4 -6.20 10.45 -9.12
C ARG A 4 -4.78 9.87 -9.11
N MET A 5 -4.10 9.96 -7.97
CA MET A 5 -2.97 9.07 -7.73
C MET A 5 -3.55 7.67 -7.58
N GLU A 6 -3.11 6.78 -8.46
CA GLU A 6 -3.52 5.39 -8.45
C GLU A 6 -3.04 4.74 -7.16
N VAL A 7 -3.98 4.12 -6.44
CA VAL A 7 -3.68 3.44 -5.19
C VAL A 7 -2.85 2.19 -5.53
N PRO A 8 -1.74 1.92 -4.82
CA PRO A 8 -0.93 0.74 -5.10
C PRO A 8 -1.75 -0.54 -4.94
N GLU A 9 -1.44 -1.51 -5.77
CA GLU A 9 -2.11 -2.80 -5.71
C GLU A 9 -1.50 -3.68 -4.61
N PRO A 10 -2.32 -4.26 -3.71
CA PRO A 10 -1.80 -5.18 -2.72
C PRO A 10 -1.40 -6.50 -3.38
N VAL A 11 -0.18 -6.96 -3.14
CA VAL A 11 0.33 -8.24 -3.66
C VAL A 11 0.42 -9.25 -2.51
N VAL A 12 -0.03 -10.48 -2.74
CA VAL A 12 -0.02 -11.56 -1.74
C VAL A 12 0.55 -12.84 -2.31
N LYS A 13 1.15 -13.68 -1.47
CA LYS A 13 1.58 -15.02 -1.88
C LYS A 13 0.37 -15.91 -2.15
N LYS A 14 0.47 -16.77 -3.17
CA LYS A 14 -0.50 -17.84 -3.37
C LYS A 14 -0.28 -18.93 -2.31
N PRO A 15 -1.35 -19.59 -1.83
CA PRO A 15 -1.20 -20.69 -0.89
C PRO A 15 -0.41 -21.84 -1.54
N ARG A 16 0.56 -22.41 -0.80
CA ARG A 16 1.28 -23.61 -1.24
C ARG A 16 0.36 -24.81 -1.09
N LEU A 17 0.08 -25.51 -2.18
CA LEU A 17 -0.72 -26.74 -2.16
C LEU A 17 0.22 -27.95 -2.19
N LEU A 18 -0.06 -28.99 -1.39
CA LEU A 18 0.76 -30.21 -1.30
C LEU A 18 0.97 -30.88 -2.67
N LYS A 19 -0.04 -30.82 -3.56
CA LYS A 19 0.01 -31.38 -4.92
C LYS A 19 1.09 -30.79 -5.83
N TYR A 20 1.67 -29.64 -5.49
CA TYR A 20 2.71 -28.99 -6.28
C TYR A 20 4.13 -29.32 -5.80
N ALA A 21 4.31 -30.35 -4.96
CA ALA A 21 5.60 -30.93 -4.62
C ALA A 21 6.69 -29.90 -4.20
N GLY A 22 6.29 -28.84 -3.48
CA GLY A 22 7.21 -27.82 -2.98
C GLY A 22 7.47 -26.63 -3.93
N VAL A 23 6.91 -26.62 -5.15
CA VAL A 23 7.01 -25.48 -6.07
C VAL A 23 6.40 -24.22 -5.43
N ASP A 24 7.09 -23.07 -5.57
CA ASP A 24 6.55 -21.78 -5.14
C ASP A 24 5.43 -21.33 -6.10
N PRO A 25 4.18 -21.20 -5.64
CA PRO A 25 3.06 -20.84 -6.51
C PRO A 25 3.09 -19.37 -6.96
N GLY A 26 4.06 -18.58 -6.48
CA GLY A 26 4.25 -17.18 -6.79
C GLY A 26 3.26 -16.26 -6.07
N THR A 27 3.09 -15.06 -6.61
CA THR A 27 2.24 -14.01 -6.04
C THR A 27 0.97 -13.79 -6.87
N ARG A 28 -0.02 -13.12 -6.26
CA ARG A 28 -1.26 -12.69 -6.90
C ARG A 28 -1.70 -11.34 -6.35
N ARG A 29 -2.58 -10.65 -7.08
CA ARG A 29 -3.28 -9.47 -6.57
C ARG A 29 -4.19 -9.88 -5.39
N GLY A 30 -4.04 -9.16 -4.29
CA GLY A 30 -4.84 -9.26 -3.10
C GLY A 30 -6.13 -8.44 -3.23
N ARG A 31 -7.09 -8.67 -2.32
CA ARG A 31 -8.33 -7.87 -2.26
C ARG A 31 -8.09 -6.47 -1.69
N GLY A 32 -7.13 -6.34 -0.79
CA GLY A 32 -6.81 -5.12 -0.05
C GLY A 32 -5.51 -5.27 0.74
N PHE A 33 -5.05 -4.20 1.38
CA PHE A 33 -3.96 -4.21 2.36
C PHE A 33 -4.45 -4.72 3.72
N SER A 34 -3.58 -5.40 4.47
CA SER A 34 -3.92 -5.81 5.84
C SER A 34 -3.84 -4.63 6.79
N ILE A 35 -4.50 -4.74 7.94
CA ILE A 35 -4.43 -3.72 9.01
C ILE A 35 -2.98 -3.55 9.49
N GLY A 36 -2.21 -4.65 9.55
CA GLY A 36 -0.81 -4.62 9.93
C GLY A 36 0.04 -3.80 8.95
N GLU A 37 -0.14 -4.02 7.64
CA GLU A 37 0.59 -3.28 6.60
C GLU A 37 0.28 -1.78 6.64
N LEU A 38 -0.99 -1.40 6.81
CA LEU A 38 -1.38 -0.01 6.94
C LEU A 38 -0.73 0.65 8.16
N ARG A 39 -0.76 -0.04 9.31
CA ARG A 39 -0.14 0.47 10.54
C ARG A 39 1.36 0.66 10.40
N GLU A 40 2.05 -0.27 9.72
CA GLU A 40 3.50 -0.20 9.49
C GLU A 40 3.90 0.87 8.45
N ALA A 41 3.00 1.16 7.51
CA ALA A 41 3.12 2.29 6.60
C ALA A 41 2.76 3.64 7.28
N GLY A 42 2.27 3.63 8.52
CA GLY A 42 1.85 4.83 9.26
C GLY A 42 0.46 5.34 8.86
N ILE A 43 -0.36 4.51 8.23
CA ILE A 43 -1.72 4.85 7.77
C ILE A 43 -2.74 4.32 8.77
N SER A 44 -3.59 5.21 9.28
CA SER A 44 -4.73 4.80 10.12
C SER A 44 -5.86 4.19 9.28
N VAL A 45 -6.73 3.39 9.89
CA VAL A 45 -7.87 2.77 9.19
C VAL A 45 -8.80 3.82 8.57
N ASP A 46 -9.00 4.94 9.27
CA ASP A 46 -9.85 6.04 8.80
C ASP A 46 -9.19 6.83 7.67
N GLU A 47 -7.88 7.04 7.75
CA GLU A 47 -7.10 7.65 6.68
C GLU A 47 -7.10 6.78 5.42
N ALA A 48 -6.91 5.47 5.56
CA ALA A 48 -7.02 4.53 4.45
C ALA A 48 -8.41 4.60 3.77
N ARG A 49 -9.50 4.69 4.55
CA ARG A 49 -10.86 4.90 3.99
C ARG A 49 -10.97 6.22 3.23
N ARG A 50 -10.39 7.30 3.76
CA ARG A 50 -10.42 8.64 3.13
C ARG A 50 -9.61 8.70 1.84
N LEU A 51 -8.47 8.01 1.81
CA LEU A 51 -7.60 7.87 0.64
C LEU A 51 -8.14 6.90 -0.42
N GLY A 52 -9.17 6.11 -0.08
CA GLY A 52 -9.71 5.09 -0.98
C GLY A 52 -8.83 3.85 -1.10
N ILE A 53 -8.00 3.57 -0.08
CA ILE A 53 -7.11 2.41 -0.07
C ILE A 53 -7.93 1.15 0.21
N PRO A 54 -7.86 0.10 -0.66
CA PRO A 54 -8.59 -1.13 -0.44
C PRO A 54 -8.00 -1.86 0.77
N MET A 55 -8.84 -2.28 1.70
CA MET A 55 -8.42 -2.89 2.96
C MET A 55 -9.06 -4.27 3.15
N ASP A 56 -8.25 -5.24 3.58
CA ASP A 56 -8.69 -6.57 3.98
C ASP A 56 -8.52 -6.75 5.49
N LYS A 57 -9.57 -6.38 6.23
CA LYS A 57 -9.60 -6.43 7.70
C LYS A 57 -9.40 -7.84 8.27
N ARG A 58 -9.64 -8.88 7.47
CA ARG A 58 -9.54 -10.29 7.90
C ARG A 58 -8.14 -10.86 7.70
N ARG A 59 -7.28 -10.20 6.90
CA ARG A 59 -5.92 -10.66 6.66
C ARG A 59 -5.00 -10.24 7.82
N ARG A 60 -4.30 -11.21 8.40
CA ARG A 60 -3.29 -10.96 9.46
C ARG A 60 -1.84 -10.97 8.94
N SER A 61 -1.62 -11.42 7.71
CA SER A 61 -0.27 -11.41 7.11
C SER A 61 0.15 -9.99 6.75
N VAL A 62 1.45 -9.74 6.91
CA VAL A 62 2.12 -8.51 6.53
C VAL A 62 3.20 -8.85 5.53
N HIS A 63 3.23 -8.12 4.42
CA HIS A 63 4.24 -8.27 3.39
C HIS A 63 5.02 -6.96 3.21
N GLY A 64 6.35 -7.02 3.36
CA GLY A 64 7.20 -5.82 3.30
C GLY A 64 7.06 -5.03 1.99
N TRP A 65 6.92 -5.71 0.84
CA TRP A 65 6.70 -5.05 -0.45
C TRP A 65 5.41 -4.22 -0.48
N ASN A 66 4.36 -4.63 0.24
CA ASN A 66 3.12 -3.88 0.33
C ASN A 66 3.29 -2.63 1.22
N VAL A 67 4.02 -2.77 2.33
CA VAL A 67 4.36 -1.65 3.22
C VAL A 67 5.17 -0.60 2.47
N GLU A 68 6.16 -1.04 1.70
CA GLU A 68 6.98 -0.15 0.89
C GLU A 68 6.16 0.55 -0.20
N ALA A 69 5.28 -0.17 -0.91
CA ALA A 69 4.38 0.41 -1.89
C ALA A 69 3.46 1.49 -1.27
N LEU A 70 2.92 1.24 -0.07
CA LEU A 70 2.13 2.22 0.67
C LEU A 70 2.97 3.45 1.08
N ARG A 71 4.22 3.26 1.54
CA ARG A 71 5.12 4.36 1.88
C ARG A 71 5.43 5.25 0.68
N ARG A 72 5.78 4.65 -0.46
CA ARG A 72 6.03 5.37 -1.73
C ARG A 72 4.80 6.13 -2.20
N TYR A 73 3.61 5.55 -2.03
CA TYR A 73 2.35 6.24 -2.33
C TYR A 73 2.15 7.47 -1.44
N LEU A 74 2.41 7.37 -0.13
CA LEU A 74 2.34 8.51 0.79
C LEU A 74 3.39 9.59 0.48
N GLU A 75 4.60 9.18 0.12
CA GLU A 75 5.67 10.10 -0.28
C GLU A 75 5.26 10.85 -1.55
N SER A 76 4.70 10.16 -2.55
CA SER A 76 4.18 10.79 -3.76
C SER A 76 3.09 11.82 -3.46
N LEU A 77 2.21 11.53 -2.50
CA LEU A 77 1.18 12.47 -2.03
C LEU A 77 1.75 13.70 -1.31
N ARG A 78 2.94 13.59 -0.70
CA ARG A 78 3.65 14.71 -0.04
C ARG A 78 4.50 15.51 -1.02
N GLY A 79 5.26 14.86 -1.88
CA GLY A 79 6.13 15.48 -2.89
C GLY A 79 5.37 16.29 -3.95
N GLY A 80 4.07 16.04 -4.13
CA GLY A 80 3.20 16.92 -4.91
C GLY A 80 2.94 18.31 -4.28
N ARG A 81 3.46 18.58 -3.08
CA ARG A 81 3.27 19.85 -2.34
C ARG A 81 4.53 20.73 -2.25
N GLU A 82 5.61 20.38 -2.94
CA GLU A 82 6.91 21.09 -2.83
C GLU A 82 7.35 21.78 -4.12
N THR A 83 6.46 22.58 -4.72
CA THR A 83 6.86 23.64 -5.66
C THR A 83 6.07 24.90 -5.31
N GLY A 84 6.47 25.58 -4.25
CA GLY A 84 5.78 26.82 -3.81
C GLY A 84 6.32 27.52 -2.57
N SER A 85 7.45 27.07 -2.00
CA SER A 85 8.04 27.69 -0.80
C SER A 85 9.46 28.23 -0.99
N GLU A 86 9.89 28.47 -2.23
CA GLU A 86 11.11 29.24 -2.56
C GLU A 86 10.74 30.48 -3.37
N ALA A 87 9.95 31.36 -2.75
CA ALA A 87 9.71 32.71 -3.24
C ALA A 87 9.33 33.61 -2.05
N ARG A 88 10.23 33.73 -1.06
CA ARG A 88 10.23 34.73 0.02
C ARG A 88 11.46 34.48 0.89
N SER A 89 12.62 34.96 0.46
CA SER A 89 13.77 35.38 1.29
C SER A 89 15.00 35.53 0.38
N SER A 90 15.16 36.72 -0.19
CA SER A 90 16.41 37.49 -0.38
C SER A 90 16.25 38.48 -1.52
#